data_AF-A0A6M3IKC0-F1
#
_entry.id   AF-A0A6M3IKC0-F1
#
_cell.length_a   1.000
_cell.length_b   1.000
_cell.length_c   1.000
_cell.angle_alpha   90.00
_cell.angle_beta   90.00
_cell.angle_gamma   90.00
#
_symmetry.space_group_name_H-M   'P 1'
#
loop_
_entity.id
_entity.type
_entity.pdbx_description
1 polymer ?
#
loop_
_entity_poly.entity_id
_entity_poly.type
_entity_poly.pdbx_seq_one_letter_code
_entity_poly.pdbx_strand_id
1 'polypeptide(L)'
;MNKAAFLDVNNSIIHNDRSKLGGNFYTLSYDDVEWIDGAIEAQKKLYDMGYMVFWVTMQNCINEGKISRVDCENIFDQMSDYINVKDDIITDYRV
;
A
#
# COMPACT_ATOMS: atom_id res chain seq x y z
N MET A 1 -12.38 7.04 -22.26
CA MET A 1 -10.99 6.72 -21.87
C MET A 1 -11.00 6.40 -20.40
N ASN A 2 -10.56 5.21 -20.00
CA ASN A 2 -10.39 4.88 -18.60
C ASN A 2 -9.19 5.68 -18.08
N LYS A 3 -9.41 6.50 -17.05
CA LYS A 3 -8.32 7.25 -16.40
C LYS A 3 -7.65 6.34 -15.38
N ALA A 4 -6.36 6.54 -15.12
CA ALA A 4 -5.62 5.78 -14.13
C ALA A 4 -4.92 6.73 -13.16
N ALA A 5 -4.89 6.36 -11.89
CA ALA A 5 -4.13 7.00 -10.83
C ALA A 5 -3.10 6.01 -10.29
N PHE A 6 -1.83 6.39 -10.32
CA PHE A 6 -0.72 5.59 -9.82
C PHE A 6 -0.23 6.23 -8.54
N LEU A 7 -0.30 5.48 -7.44
CA LEU A 7 0.02 5.97 -6.12
C LEU A 7 1.24 5.22 -5.61
N ASP A 8 2.27 5.98 -5.21
CA ASP A 8 3.30 5.42 -4.36
C ASP A 8 2.67 4.94 -3.05
N VAL A 9 3.22 3.90 -2.44
CA VAL A 9 2.65 3.33 -1.20
C VAL A 9 3.34 3.92 0.02
N ASN A 10 4.66 3.84 0.07
CA ASN A 10 5.44 4.21 1.25
C ASN A 10 5.47 5.74 1.40
N ASN A 11 4.97 6.26 2.52
CA ASN A 11 4.79 7.69 2.81
C ASN A 11 3.76 8.44 1.94
N SER A 12 2.93 7.72 1.18
CA SER A 12 1.80 8.29 0.42
C SER A 12 0.46 7.63 0.77
N ILE A 13 0.49 6.33 1.09
CA ILE A 13 -0.68 5.57 1.54
C ILE A 13 -0.48 5.08 2.98
N ILE A 14 0.73 4.67 3.33
CA ILE A 14 1.11 4.21 4.68
C ILE A 14 2.31 5.00 5.22
N HIS A 15 2.43 5.11 6.53
CA HIS A 15 3.60 5.66 7.21
C HIS A 15 4.68 4.58 7.37
N ASN A 16 5.94 4.94 7.06
CA ASN A 16 7.11 4.17 7.46
C ASN A 16 7.81 4.88 8.63
N ASP A 17 7.11 4.98 9.77
CA ASP A 17 7.67 5.61 10.97
C ASP A 17 8.74 4.70 11.59
N ARG A 18 10.00 5.11 11.42
CA ARG A 18 11.18 4.38 11.94
C ARG A 18 11.13 4.14 13.44
N SER A 19 10.47 5.00 14.22
CA SER A 19 10.35 4.84 15.66
C SER A 19 9.50 3.62 16.04
N LYS A 20 8.54 3.28 15.19
CA LYS A 20 7.66 2.10 15.34
C LYS A 20 8.26 0.85 14.71
N LEU A 21 9.05 1.02 13.65
CA LEU A 21 9.72 -0.07 12.93
C LEU A 21 11.06 -0.50 13.57
N GLY A 22 11.29 -0.22 14.85
CA GLY A 22 12.54 -0.58 15.53
C GLY A 22 13.80 0.01 14.89
N GLY A 23 13.69 1.17 14.25
CA GLY A 23 14.75 1.85 13.51
C GLY A 23 14.88 1.49 12.02
N ASN A 24 14.10 0.51 11.53
CA ASN A 24 14.07 0.15 10.10
C ASN A 24 13.28 1.16 9.27
N PHE A 25 13.51 1.12 7.95
CA PHE A 25 12.80 1.91 6.95
C PHE A 25 11.69 1.12 6.22
N TYR A 26 11.55 -0.16 6.55
CA TYR A 26 10.75 -1.12 5.81
C TYR A 26 9.59 -1.64 6.64
N THR A 27 8.40 -1.64 6.05
CA THR A 27 7.24 -2.41 6.50
C THR A 27 7.52 -3.88 6.19
N LEU A 28 7.74 -4.70 7.22
CA LEU A 28 8.14 -6.12 7.07
C LEU A 28 7.03 -7.09 7.50
N SER A 29 5.94 -6.57 8.04
CA SER A 29 4.73 -7.31 8.43
C SER A 29 3.50 -6.43 8.25
N TYR A 30 2.30 -7.02 8.27
CA TYR A 30 1.06 -6.23 8.23
C TYR A 30 0.86 -5.40 9.51
N ASP A 31 1.37 -5.86 10.65
CA ASP A 31 1.30 -5.11 11.92
C ASP A 31 2.13 -3.81 11.88
N ASP A 32 3.08 -3.70 10.96
CA ASP A 32 3.84 -2.48 10.69
C ASP A 32 3.05 -1.44 9.86
N VAL A 33 1.91 -1.83 9.28
CA VAL A 33 1.12 -0.97 8.41
C VAL A 33 0.36 0.07 9.23
N GLU A 34 0.72 1.33 9.02
CA GLU A 34 0.00 2.47 9.56
C GLU A 34 -0.53 3.34 8.42
N TRP A 35 -1.85 3.38 8.24
CA TRP A 35 -2.46 4.19 7.18
C TRP A 35 -2.25 5.69 7.42
N ILE A 36 -1.97 6.43 6.35
CA ILE A 36 -1.99 7.89 6.39
C ILE A 36 -3.44 8.37 6.44
N ASP A 37 -3.73 9.30 7.35
CA ASP A 37 -5.05 9.91 7.49
C ASP A 37 -5.55 10.50 6.16
N GLY A 38 -6.76 10.11 5.75
CA GLY A 38 -7.37 10.56 4.50
C GLY A 38 -6.86 9.86 3.23
N ALA A 39 -5.82 9.02 3.27
CA ALA A 39 -5.30 8.34 2.09
C ALA A 39 -6.33 7.37 1.46
N ILE A 40 -7.11 6.66 2.29
CA ILE A 40 -8.17 5.77 1.81
C ILE A 40 -9.33 6.58 1.20
N GLU A 41 -9.74 7.68 1.85
CA GLU A 41 -10.79 8.56 1.32
C GLU A 41 -10.38 9.20 -0.02
N ALA A 42 -9.11 9.58 -0.16
CA ALA A 42 -8.57 10.11 -1.42
C ALA A 42 -8.62 9.06 -2.55
N GLN A 43 -8.28 7.80 -2.24
CA GLN A 43 -8.40 6.69 -3.19
C GLN A 43 -9.85 6.44 -3.59
N LYS A 44 -10.78 6.48 -2.64
CA LYS A 44 -12.21 6.36 -2.90
C LYS A 44 -12.69 7.46 -3.85
N LYS A 45 -12.31 8.71 -3.59
CA LYS A 45 -12.65 9.84 -4.47
C LYS A 45 -12.13 9.64 -5.90
N LEU A 46 -10.91 9.15 -6.07
CA LEU A 46 -10.37 8.84 -7.39
C LEU A 46 -11.20 7.76 -8.09
N TYR A 47 -11.52 6.67 -7.37
CA TYR A 47 -12.35 5.59 -7.89
C TYR A 47 -13.75 6.07 -8.31
N ASP A 48 -14.43 6.84 -7.44
CA ASP A 48 -15.76 7.42 -7.69
C ASP A 48 -15.75 8.41 -8.88
N MET A 49 -14.60 9.03 -9.16
CA MET A 49 -14.38 9.89 -10.34
C MET A 49 -14.09 9.08 -11.64
N GLY A 50 -14.14 7.75 -11.58
CA GLY A 50 -13.92 6.85 -12.71
C GLY A 50 -12.44 6.58 -13.01
N TYR A 51 -11.55 6.74 -12.03
CA TYR A 51 -10.16 6.32 -12.15
C TYR A 51 -10.00 4.85 -11.74
N MET A 52 -9.16 4.13 -12.48
CA MET A 52 -8.53 2.91 -11.99
C MET A 52 -7.39 3.30 -11.04
N VAL A 53 -7.37 2.76 -9.82
CA VAL A 53 -6.35 3.07 -8.81
C VAL A 53 -5.33 1.94 -8.76
N PHE A 54 -4.05 2.29 -8.93
CA PHE A 54 -2.92 1.35 -8.88
C PHE A 54 -1.95 1.74 -7.79
N TRP A 55 -1.53 0.75 -7.01
CA TRP A 55 -0.42 0.90 -6.08
C TRP A 55 0.89 0.50 -6.74
N VAL A 56 1.85 1.40 -6.63
CA VAL A 56 3.20 1.22 -7.15
C VAL A 56 4.16 1.41 -5.99
N THR A 57 5.11 0.51 -5.81
CA THR A 57 6.05 0.60 -4.69
C THR A 57 7.40 0.04 -5.09
N MET A 58 8.46 0.57 -4.48
CA MET A 58 9.80 0.01 -4.61
C MET A 58 10.17 -0.71 -3.32
N GLN A 59 10.34 -2.03 -3.39
CA GLN A 59 10.59 -2.89 -2.23
C GLN A 59 12.02 -3.42 -2.21
N ASN A 60 12.99 -2.52 -1.96
CA ASN A 60 14.41 -2.86 -1.86
C ASN A 60 14.72 -3.86 -0.74
N CYS A 61 13.87 -3.94 0.29
CA CYS A 61 13.95 -4.91 1.37
C CYS A 61 13.97 -6.37 0.88
N ILE A 62 13.35 -6.66 -0.26
CA ILE A 62 13.39 -7.99 -0.90
C ILE A 62 14.81 -8.30 -1.37
N ASN A 63 15.43 -7.37 -2.11
CA ASN A 63 16.80 -7.54 -2.62
C ASN A 63 17.84 -7.58 -1.49
N GLU A 64 17.58 -6.90 -0.37
CA GLU A 64 18.41 -6.95 0.82
C GLU A 64 18.21 -8.21 1.68
N GLY A 65 17.28 -9.09 1.30
CA GLY A 65 16.98 -10.32 2.03
C GLY A 65 16.30 -10.10 3.39
N LYS A 66 15.65 -8.95 3.59
CA LYS A 66 14.93 -8.60 4.83
C LYS A 66 13.54 -9.23 4.89
N ILE A 67 12.94 -9.49 3.74
CA ILE A 67 11.64 -10.15 3.57
C ILE A 67 11.66 -10.95 2.26
N SER A 68 10.90 -12.04 2.20
CA SER A 68 10.71 -12.75 0.93
C SER A 68 9.72 -11.99 0.03
N ARG A 69 9.76 -12.22 -1.29
CA ARG A 69 8.75 -11.66 -2.21
C ARG A 69 7.34 -12.09 -1.80
N VAL A 70 7.16 -13.36 -1.44
CA VAL A 70 5.85 -13.93 -1.05
C VAL A 70 5.32 -13.26 0.22
N ASP A 71 6.17 -13.07 1.23
CA ASP A 71 5.75 -12.40 2.46
C ASP A 71 5.42 -10.92 2.21
N CYS A 72 6.16 -10.26 1.31
CA CYS A 72 5.84 -8.90 0.89
C CYS A 72 4.48 -8.84 0.17
N GLU A 73 4.23 -9.70 -0.81
CA GLU A 73 2.95 -9.82 -1.52
C GLU A 73 1.80 -10.09 -0.53
N ASN A 74 1.98 -10.96 0.47
CA ASN A 74 0.99 -11.23 1.51
C ASN A 74 0.62 -9.99 2.35
N ILE A 75 1.55 -9.05 2.56
CA ILE A 75 1.24 -7.78 3.24
C ILE A 75 0.33 -6.92 2.34
N PHE A 76 0.63 -6.84 1.05
CA PHE A 76 -0.15 -6.08 0.08
C PHE A 76 -1.54 -6.69 -0.15
N ASP A 77 -1.67 -8.02 -0.14
CA ASP A 77 -2.96 -8.70 -0.17
C ASP A 77 -3.82 -8.29 1.03
N GLN A 78 -3.27 -8.32 2.25
CA GLN A 78 -3.98 -7.89 3.46
C GLN A 78 -4.38 -6.42 3.41
N MET A 79 -3.50 -5.54 2.90
CA MET A 79 -3.81 -4.13 2.70
C MET A 79 -4.93 -3.92 1.68
N SER A 80 -4.92 -4.67 0.57
CA SER A 80 -5.95 -4.63 -0.47
C SER A 80 -7.29 -5.11 0.10
N ASP A 81 -7.31 -6.27 0.77
CA ASP A 81 -8.50 -6.82 1.42
C ASP A 81 -9.11 -5.85 2.43
N TYR A 82 -8.29 -5.18 3.24
CA TYR A 82 -8.76 -4.17 4.19
C TYR A 82 -9.52 -3.02 3.50
N ILE A 83 -9.04 -2.53 2.35
CA ILE A 83 -9.70 -1.44 1.62
C ILE A 83 -10.91 -1.93 0.84
N ASN A 84 -10.81 -3.09 0.19
CA ASN A 84 -11.89 -3.66 -0.62
C ASN A 84 -13.12 -3.94 0.27
N VAL A 85 -12.92 -4.45 1.49
CA VAL A 85 -14.01 -4.70 2.46
C VAL A 85 -14.58 -3.41 3.02
N LYS A 86 -13.75 -2.38 3.23
CA LYS A 86 -14.18 -1.15 3.89
C LYS A 86 -14.92 -0.19 2.96
N ASP A 87 -14.48 -0.08 1.71
CA ASP A 87 -14.87 1.02 0.82
C ASP A 87 -15.28 0.61 -0.59
N ASP A 88 -15.30 -0.71 -0.90
CA ASP A 88 -15.69 -1.31 -2.19
C ASP A 88 -14.89 -0.74 -3.39
N ILE A 89 -13.62 -0.42 -3.12
CA ILE A 89 -12.64 0.01 -4.12
C ILE A 89 -12.00 -1.25 -4.70
N ILE A 90 -11.73 -1.29 -6.01
CA ILE A 90 -10.89 -2.35 -6.59
C ILE A 90 -9.48 -1.76 -6.77
N THR A 91 -8.53 -2.27 -5.99
CA THR A 91 -7.13 -1.86 -6.08
C THR A 91 -6.27 -3.01 -6.63
N ASP A 92 -5.49 -2.74 -7.67
CA ASP A 92 -4.45 -3.66 -8.17
C ASP A 92 -3.06 -3.10 -7.80
N TYR A 93 -2.11 -3.99 -7.52
CA TYR A 93 -0.78 -3.61 -7.06
C TYR A 93 0.32 -4.40 -7.79
N ARG A 94 1.52 -3.82 -7.86
CA ARG A 94 2.72 -4.49 -8.37
C ARG A 94 3.86 -4.31 -7.37
N VAL A 95 4.42 -5.43 -6.92
CA VAL A 95 5.61 -5.55 -6.04
C VAL A 95 6.79 -6.03 -6.86
#